data_AF-A0A7C1GSB9-F1
#
_entry.id   AF-A0A7C1GSB9-F1
#
_cell.length_a   1.000
_cell.length_b   1.000
_cell.length_c   1.000
_cell.angle_alpha   90.00
_cell.angle_beta   90.00
_cell.angle_gamma   90.00
#
_symmetry.space_group_name_H-M   'P 1'
#
loop_
_entity.id
_entity.type
_entity.pdbx_description
1 polymer ?
#
loop_
_entity_poly.entity_id
_entity_poly.type
_entity_poly.pdbx_seq_one_letter_code
_entity_poly.pdbx_strand_id
1 'polypeptide(L)'
;MQNHSTSFLGELLLRRARGKAGVLMAKAVYETLEPDEQAHLDRLCKAYPALDGEREQYAAFARRFQLPSDELPCNLSSRIDAALTASSRETGQRKATLLAGAAALASLVVASYVGVMLFEDAAAPNGSLARNAVESAAPAAPPMNTDEAELMRVMDSACGLIADSDITNAVTLLEEAVAAHPSSPLAGEALLLLADIEYSYLQRYDRAFDAYSQLRANHPGVFASSVESEMRYGLLAEMRRENYAPLYALDNACARGAGGFAILENLVASYPNTVLASVAVDEMCALVNAAQREAAPPVNMTARLEQVRSRCSNPVAMAQLDLTLGHIYCNTLNDRARAMAHYNRAAASDHVALARQAHEALLRME
;
A
#
# COMPACT_ATOMS: atom_id res chain seq x y z
N MET A 1 17.52 -4.02 -32.71
CA MET A 1 17.52 -3.19 -31.49
C MET A 1 16.43 -2.15 -31.62
N GLN A 2 15.63 -1.95 -30.56
CA GLN A 2 14.50 -1.00 -30.40
C GLN A 2 13.24 -1.42 -31.22
N ASN A 3 12.03 -1.67 -30.70
CA ASN A 3 11.30 -1.24 -29.51
C ASN A 3 10.36 -2.37 -28.99
N HIS A 4 10.77 -3.16 -28.00
CA HIS A 4 9.86 -4.11 -27.30
C HIS A 4 9.47 -3.65 -25.88
N SER A 5 9.93 -2.47 -25.44
CA SER A 5 9.58 -1.92 -24.12
C SER A 5 8.15 -1.38 -24.02
N THR A 6 7.44 -1.12 -25.12
CA THR A 6 6.18 -0.35 -25.10
C THR A 6 4.92 -1.14 -24.73
N SER A 7 4.90 -2.48 -24.83
CA SER A 7 3.70 -3.30 -24.52
C SER A 7 3.64 -3.70 -23.03
N PHE A 8 4.74 -4.15 -22.43
CA PHE A 8 4.81 -4.36 -20.98
C PHE A 8 4.65 -3.05 -20.20
N LEU A 9 5.25 -1.95 -20.70
CA LEU A 9 4.98 -0.61 -20.15
C LEU A 9 3.52 -0.22 -20.34
N GLY A 10 2.89 -0.54 -21.47
CA GLY A 10 1.47 -0.26 -21.72
C GLY A 10 0.54 -0.95 -20.71
N GLU A 11 0.76 -2.23 -20.43
CA GLU A 11 -0.02 -3.00 -19.45
C GLU A 11 0.29 -2.62 -18.01
N LEU A 12 1.56 -2.34 -17.68
CA LEU A 12 1.96 -1.83 -16.37
C LEU A 12 1.37 -0.44 -16.11
N LEU A 13 1.36 0.42 -17.13
CA LEU A 13 0.75 1.75 -17.08
C LEU A 13 -0.76 1.66 -17.01
N LEU A 14 -1.39 0.71 -17.71
CA LEU A 14 -2.82 0.44 -17.59
C LEU A 14 -3.19 -0.08 -16.19
N ARG A 15 -2.41 -1.01 -15.61
CA ARG A 15 -2.60 -1.52 -14.24
C ARG A 15 -2.46 -0.40 -13.21
N ARG A 16 -1.47 0.48 -13.39
CA ARG A 16 -1.26 1.66 -12.54
C ARG A 16 -2.35 2.71 -12.74
N ALA A 17 -2.84 2.89 -13.97
CA ALA A 17 -3.96 3.76 -14.28
C ALA A 17 -5.26 3.22 -13.69
N ARG A 18 -5.49 1.90 -13.74
CA ARG A 18 -6.61 1.20 -13.10
C ARG A 18 -6.62 1.38 -11.60
N GLY A 19 -5.47 1.29 -10.93
CA GLY A 19 -5.37 1.59 -9.50
C GLY A 19 -5.76 3.03 -9.15
N LYS A 20 -5.34 4.02 -9.94
CA LYS A 20 -5.68 5.43 -9.69
C LYS A 20 -7.11 5.78 -10.09
N ALA A 21 -7.56 5.29 -11.23
CA ALA A 21 -8.89 5.53 -11.77
C ALA A 21 -9.96 4.78 -10.97
N GLY A 22 -9.68 3.55 -10.53
CA GLY A 22 -10.58 2.75 -9.70
C GLY A 22 -10.93 3.41 -8.37
N VAL A 23 -9.98 4.12 -7.74
CA VAL A 23 -10.26 4.87 -6.52
C VAL A 23 -11.19 6.07 -6.79
N LEU A 24 -10.97 6.79 -7.90
CA LEU A 24 -11.85 7.89 -8.30
C LEU A 24 -13.23 7.41 -8.76
N MET A 25 -13.30 6.27 -9.45
CA MET A 25 -14.57 5.64 -9.86
C MET A 25 -15.36 5.16 -8.64
N ALA A 26 -14.69 4.54 -7.66
CA ALA A 26 -15.32 4.15 -6.40
C ALA A 26 -15.79 5.38 -5.61
N LYS A 27 -15.01 6.47 -5.59
CA LYS A 27 -15.44 7.75 -4.98
C LYS A 27 -16.68 8.31 -5.67
N ALA A 28 -16.69 8.36 -7.01
CA ALA A 28 -17.79 8.85 -7.83
C ALA A 28 -19.12 8.09 -7.65
N VAL A 29 -19.07 6.86 -7.10
CA VAL A 29 -20.26 6.07 -6.75
C VAL A 29 -20.99 6.63 -5.52
N TYR A 30 -20.24 7.17 -4.56
CA TYR A 30 -20.80 7.60 -3.27
C TYR A 30 -20.92 9.12 -3.15
N GLU A 31 -20.09 9.88 -3.84
CA GLU A 31 -20.09 11.34 -3.79
C GLU A 31 -19.76 11.97 -5.14
N THR A 32 -20.09 13.26 -5.28
CA THR A 32 -19.74 14.01 -6.49
C THR A 32 -18.25 14.33 -6.45
N LEU A 33 -17.50 13.91 -7.47
CA LEU A 33 -16.07 14.23 -7.58
C LEU A 33 -15.87 15.75 -7.69
N GLU A 34 -14.81 16.24 -7.06
CA GLU A 34 -14.37 17.63 -7.24
C GLU A 34 -13.98 17.87 -8.71
N PRO A 35 -14.08 19.11 -9.23
CA PRO A 35 -13.81 19.40 -10.65
C PRO A 35 -12.43 18.92 -11.12
N ASP A 36 -11.42 19.01 -10.26
CA ASP A 36 -10.05 18.58 -10.56
C ASP A 36 -9.90 17.05 -10.56
N GLU A 37 -10.66 16.34 -9.72
CA GLU A 37 -10.69 14.88 -9.64
C GLU A 37 -11.43 14.29 -10.83
N GLN A 38 -12.56 14.89 -11.21
CA GLN A 38 -13.31 14.54 -12.41
C GLN A 38 -12.47 14.75 -13.67
N ALA A 39 -11.80 15.91 -13.79
CA ALA A 39 -10.88 16.17 -14.88
C ALA A 39 -9.65 15.23 -14.85
N HIS A 40 -9.27 14.69 -13.70
CA HIS A 40 -8.21 13.68 -13.62
C HIS A 40 -8.70 12.31 -14.10
N LEU A 41 -9.88 11.88 -13.68
CA LEU A 41 -10.51 10.64 -14.13
C LEU A 41 -10.76 10.67 -15.64
N ASP A 42 -11.30 11.76 -16.18
CA ASP A 42 -11.56 11.90 -17.62
C ASP A 42 -10.25 11.89 -18.44
N ARG A 43 -9.16 12.45 -17.91
CA ARG A 43 -7.82 12.33 -18.52
C ARG A 43 -7.32 10.89 -18.52
N LEU A 44 -7.57 10.12 -17.45
CA LEU A 44 -7.20 8.72 -17.37
C LEU A 44 -8.03 7.85 -18.33
N CYS A 45 -9.34 8.03 -18.40
CA CYS A 45 -10.21 7.33 -19.37
C CYS A 45 -9.83 7.68 -20.82
N LYS A 46 -9.53 8.95 -21.11
CA LYS A 46 -9.07 9.37 -22.44
C LYS A 46 -7.71 8.76 -22.83
N ALA A 47 -6.82 8.59 -21.86
CA ALA A 47 -5.51 7.96 -22.08
C ALA A 47 -5.61 6.43 -22.17
N TYR A 48 -6.59 5.83 -21.50
CA TYR A 48 -6.80 4.38 -21.43
C TYR A 48 -8.29 4.05 -21.64
N PRO A 49 -8.77 3.91 -22.89
CA PRO A 49 -10.19 3.70 -23.20
C PRO A 49 -10.80 2.45 -22.55
N ALA A 50 -9.98 1.45 -22.20
CA ALA A 50 -10.43 0.26 -21.46
C ALA A 50 -11.08 0.60 -20.10
N LEU A 51 -10.72 1.74 -19.50
CA LEU A 51 -11.27 2.22 -18.24
C LEU A 51 -12.71 2.76 -18.37
N ASP A 52 -13.18 3.11 -19.56
CA ASP A 52 -14.57 3.58 -19.74
C ASP A 52 -15.58 2.45 -19.46
N GLY A 53 -15.26 1.21 -19.88
CA GLY A 53 -16.09 0.05 -19.59
C GLY A 53 -16.16 -0.27 -18.08
N GLU A 54 -15.05 -0.09 -17.36
CA GLU A 54 -15.01 -0.25 -15.90
C GLU A 54 -15.83 0.85 -15.21
N ARG A 55 -15.72 2.10 -15.67
CA ARG A 55 -16.53 3.21 -15.14
C ARG A 55 -18.03 2.92 -15.24
N GLU A 56 -18.47 2.39 -16.38
CA GLU A 56 -19.87 1.98 -16.58
C GLU A 56 -20.27 0.82 -15.65
N GLN A 57 -19.38 -0.14 -15.41
CA GLN A 57 -19.63 -1.25 -14.48
C GLN A 57 -19.79 -0.75 -13.03
N TYR A 58 -18.94 0.16 -12.56
CA TYR A 58 -19.08 0.79 -11.25
C TYR A 58 -20.40 1.55 -11.13
N ALA A 59 -20.78 2.32 -12.15
CA ALA A 59 -22.05 3.05 -12.17
C ALA A 59 -23.27 2.11 -12.23
N ALA A 60 -23.20 1.01 -12.98
CA ALA A 60 -24.25 0.01 -13.06
C ALA A 60 -24.41 -0.76 -11.74
N PHE A 61 -23.30 -1.12 -11.10
CA PHE A 61 -23.28 -1.74 -9.77
C PHE A 61 -23.94 -0.83 -8.72
N ALA A 62 -23.55 0.44 -8.67
CA ALA A 62 -24.13 1.44 -7.78
C ALA A 62 -25.64 1.62 -7.97
N ARG A 63 -26.11 1.66 -9.21
CA ARG A 63 -27.55 1.76 -9.52
C ARG A 63 -28.34 0.53 -9.09
N ARG A 64 -27.72 -0.65 -9.13
CA ARG A 64 -28.35 -1.93 -8.78
C ARG A 64 -28.40 -2.16 -7.26
N PHE A 65 -27.40 -1.66 -6.54
CA PHE A 65 -27.33 -1.70 -5.08
C PHE A 65 -27.54 -0.28 -4.53
N GLN A 66 -28.76 0.26 -4.67
CA GLN A 66 -29.18 1.43 -3.90
C GLN A 66 -29.33 1.02 -2.44
N LEU A 67 -28.23 1.06 -1.69
CA LEU A 67 -28.27 0.96 -0.25
C LEU A 67 -28.95 2.22 0.29
N PRO A 68 -29.98 2.11 1.16
CA PRO A 68 -30.50 3.26 1.89
C PRO A 68 -29.31 3.95 2.58
N SER A 69 -29.12 5.24 2.29
CA SER A 69 -28.00 6.05 2.83
C SER A 69 -27.92 6.04 4.36
N ASP A 70 -28.98 5.56 5.02
CA ASP A 70 -29.15 5.58 6.46
C ASP A 70 -28.66 4.29 7.14
N GLU A 71 -28.28 3.25 6.38
CA GLU A 71 -27.95 1.92 6.93
C GLU A 71 -26.49 1.48 6.79
N LEU A 72 -25.59 2.32 6.23
CA LEU A 72 -24.16 2.01 6.24
C LEU A 72 -23.51 2.59 7.51
N PRO A 73 -23.11 1.75 8.48
CA PRO A 73 -22.54 2.21 9.75
C PRO A 73 -21.13 2.78 9.60
N CYS A 74 -20.58 2.93 8.39
CA CYS A 74 -19.29 3.54 8.13
C CYS A 74 -19.32 4.38 6.84
N ASN A 75 -18.86 5.63 6.94
CA ASN A 75 -18.71 6.50 5.78
C ASN A 75 -17.46 6.09 4.99
N LEU A 76 -17.64 5.35 3.90
CA LEU A 76 -16.57 4.83 3.06
C LEU A 76 -15.77 5.92 2.35
N SER A 77 -16.33 7.13 2.16
CA SER A 77 -15.62 8.29 1.57
C SER A 77 -14.34 8.61 2.35
N SER A 78 -14.38 8.56 3.69
CA SER A 78 -13.22 8.83 4.54
C SER A 78 -12.05 7.85 4.35
N ARG A 79 -12.34 6.58 4.03
CA ARG A 79 -11.32 5.57 3.73
C ARG A 79 -10.78 5.72 2.30
N ILE A 80 -11.65 6.10 1.38
CA ILE A 80 -11.29 6.40 -0.02
C ILE A 80 -10.42 7.68 -0.07
N ASP A 81 -10.76 8.73 0.66
CA ASP A 81 -9.98 9.96 0.79
C ASP A 81 -8.64 9.73 1.51
N ALA A 82 -8.60 8.85 2.52
CA ALA A 82 -7.36 8.42 3.15
C ALA A 82 -6.45 7.68 2.15
N ALA A 83 -7.01 6.83 1.29
CA ALA A 83 -6.27 6.16 0.22
C ALA A 83 -5.81 7.14 -0.88
N LEU A 84 -6.64 8.11 -1.27
CA LEU A 84 -6.31 9.16 -2.24
C LEU A 84 -5.18 10.08 -1.74
N THR A 85 -5.23 10.47 -0.46
CA THR A 85 -4.20 11.32 0.16
C THR A 85 -2.89 10.57 0.43
N ALA A 86 -2.95 9.29 0.78
CA ALA A 86 -1.77 8.43 0.88
C ALA A 86 -1.05 8.28 -0.47
N SER A 87 -1.79 7.98 -1.54
CA SER A 87 -1.22 7.84 -2.90
C SER A 87 -0.59 9.12 -3.45
N SER A 88 -1.11 10.30 -3.05
CA SER A 88 -0.57 11.61 -3.47
C SER A 88 0.69 12.01 -2.69
N ARG A 89 0.78 11.69 -1.39
CA ARG A 89 1.93 12.02 -0.52
C ARG A 89 3.17 11.19 -0.84
N GLU A 90 3.01 9.92 -1.24
CA GLU A 90 4.14 9.05 -1.61
C GLU A 90 4.89 9.54 -2.85
N THR A 91 4.21 10.21 -3.80
CA THR A 91 4.85 10.85 -4.96
C THR A 91 5.69 12.09 -4.61
N GLY A 92 5.41 12.75 -3.47
CA GLY A 92 6.18 13.89 -2.97
C GLY A 92 7.42 13.47 -2.17
N GLN A 93 7.26 12.49 -1.27
CA GLN A 93 8.35 11.97 -0.44
C GLN A 93 9.41 11.19 -1.24
N ARG A 94 9.02 10.49 -2.31
CA ARG A 94 9.98 9.83 -3.21
C ARG A 94 10.80 10.82 -4.05
N LYS A 95 10.30 12.02 -4.36
CA LYS A 95 11.08 13.03 -5.11
C LYS A 95 12.19 13.67 -4.27
N ALA A 96 11.97 13.88 -2.98
CA ALA A 96 12.98 14.48 -2.10
C ALA A 96 14.13 13.51 -1.77
N THR A 97 13.85 12.20 -1.68
CA THR A 97 14.86 11.19 -1.36
C THR A 97 15.61 10.65 -2.60
N LEU A 98 14.97 10.61 -3.78
CA LEU A 98 15.66 10.26 -5.04
C LEU A 98 16.55 11.38 -5.60
N LEU A 99 16.24 12.67 -5.35
CA LEU A 99 17.07 13.78 -5.82
C LEU A 99 18.40 13.93 -5.05
N ALA A 100 18.48 13.47 -3.80
CA ALA A 100 19.73 13.48 -3.04
C ALA A 100 20.69 12.33 -3.44
N GLY A 101 20.15 11.19 -3.90
CA GLY A 101 20.95 10.04 -4.34
C GLY A 101 21.39 10.07 -5.81
N ALA A 102 20.63 10.72 -6.70
CA ALA A 102 20.90 10.74 -8.14
C ALA A 102 22.00 11.75 -8.56
N ALA A 103 22.30 12.76 -7.73
CA ALA A 103 23.32 13.75 -8.04
C ALA A 103 24.77 13.22 -7.96
N ALA A 104 25.00 12.12 -7.22
CA ALA A 104 26.33 11.51 -7.05
C ALA A 104 26.69 10.48 -8.13
N LEU A 105 25.70 9.91 -8.83
CA LEU A 105 25.91 8.90 -9.89
C LEU A 105 25.87 9.51 -11.31
N ALA A 106 25.26 10.68 -11.49
CA ALA A 106 25.26 11.39 -12.77
C ALA A 106 26.63 11.99 -13.14
N SER A 107 27.53 12.20 -12.18
CA SER A 107 28.88 12.75 -12.44
C SER A 107 29.82 11.74 -13.11
N LEU A 108 29.54 10.43 -12.99
CA LEU A 108 30.44 9.36 -13.44
C LEU A 108 30.09 8.84 -14.85
N VAL A 109 28.84 9.02 -15.30
CA VAL A 109 28.37 8.59 -16.63
C VAL A 109 28.51 9.69 -17.70
N VAL A 110 28.51 10.97 -17.29
CA VAL A 110 28.73 12.10 -18.23
C VAL A 110 30.19 12.18 -18.70
N ALA A 111 31.16 11.74 -17.89
CA ALA A 111 32.57 11.71 -18.29
C ALA A 111 32.87 10.66 -19.39
N SER A 112 32.10 9.57 -19.46
CA SER A 112 32.28 8.54 -20.50
C SER A 112 31.59 8.86 -21.83
N TYR A 113 30.62 9.78 -21.86
CA TYR A 113 29.85 10.08 -23.08
C TYR A 113 30.41 11.29 -23.87
N VAL A 114 31.15 12.19 -23.21
CA VAL A 114 31.77 13.36 -23.86
C VAL A 114 33.01 12.97 -24.70
N GLY A 115 33.64 11.83 -24.42
CA GLY A 115 34.81 11.35 -25.19
C GLY A 115 34.50 10.76 -26.57
N VAL A 116 33.26 10.32 -26.82
CA VAL A 116 32.88 9.62 -28.05
C VAL A 116 32.26 10.55 -29.11
N MET A 117 31.82 11.76 -28.74
CA MET A 117 31.14 12.71 -29.63
C MET A 117 32.07 13.75 -30.31
N LEU A 118 33.40 13.63 -30.19
CA LEU A 118 34.36 14.57 -30.81
C LEU A 118 35.03 14.05 -32.09
N PHE A 119 34.60 12.90 -32.63
CA PHE A 119 35.03 12.41 -33.93
C PHE A 119 33.82 11.94 -34.72
N GLU A 120 33.15 12.85 -35.41
CA GLU A 120 32.53 12.64 -36.74
C GLU A 120 31.73 13.89 -37.14
N ASP A 121 32.44 14.88 -37.67
CA ASP A 121 31.88 15.86 -38.60
C ASP A 121 32.16 15.34 -40.02
N ALA A 122 31.10 15.11 -40.81
CA ALA A 122 31.04 15.60 -42.20
C ALA A 122 29.74 15.17 -42.93
N ALA A 123 29.14 16.18 -43.57
CA ALA A 123 28.25 16.15 -44.73
C ALA A 123 26.72 16.19 -44.48
N ALA A 124 26.17 17.34 -44.86
CA ALA A 124 24.79 17.82 -44.79
C ALA A 124 23.95 17.43 -46.05
N PRO A 125 22.87 18.15 -46.45
CA PRO A 125 21.52 18.21 -45.86
C PRO A 125 20.38 18.01 -46.91
N ASN A 126 19.13 18.15 -46.45
CA ASN A 126 17.87 18.43 -47.18
C ASN A 126 17.09 17.26 -47.83
N GLY A 127 15.82 17.12 -47.47
CA GLY A 127 14.85 16.30 -48.23
C GLY A 127 13.51 16.13 -47.52
N SER A 128 12.46 16.63 -48.15
CA SER A 128 11.09 16.82 -47.67
C SER A 128 10.26 15.58 -47.38
N LEU A 129 9.32 15.77 -46.45
CA LEU A 129 8.02 15.10 -46.27
C LEU A 129 7.47 14.36 -47.51
N ALA A 130 7.30 13.04 -47.42
CA ALA A 130 6.36 12.30 -48.23
C ALA A 130 5.65 11.23 -47.37
N ARG A 131 4.34 11.40 -47.31
CA ARG A 131 3.34 10.67 -46.54
C ARG A 131 3.02 9.37 -47.29
N ASN A 132 3.46 8.22 -46.78
CA ASN A 132 2.98 6.91 -47.23
C ASN A 132 2.26 6.23 -46.06
N ALA A 133 0.93 6.29 -46.10
CA ALA A 133 0.06 5.47 -45.29
C ALA A 133 0.15 4.03 -45.83
N VAL A 134 0.98 3.21 -45.18
CA VAL A 134 0.87 1.76 -45.28
C VAL A 134 -0.08 1.34 -44.18
N GLU A 135 -1.25 0.87 -44.61
CA GLU A 135 -2.23 0.16 -43.80
C GLU A 135 -1.56 -1.11 -43.25
N SER A 136 -0.95 -0.98 -42.08
CA SER A 136 -0.31 -2.08 -41.37
C SER A 136 -1.40 -2.88 -40.68
N ALA A 137 -1.85 -3.95 -41.34
CA ALA A 137 -2.61 -5.02 -40.69
C ALA A 137 -1.78 -5.51 -39.48
N ALA A 138 -2.36 -5.38 -38.28
CA ALA A 138 -1.72 -5.80 -37.04
C ALA A 138 -1.36 -7.30 -37.11
N PRO A 139 -0.11 -7.71 -36.84
CA PRO A 139 0.18 -9.13 -36.67
C PRO A 139 -0.56 -9.64 -35.44
N ALA A 140 -1.24 -10.78 -35.58
CA ALA A 140 -1.87 -11.48 -34.48
C ALA A 140 -0.85 -11.69 -33.34
N ALA A 141 -1.25 -11.36 -32.12
CA ALA A 141 -0.41 -11.53 -30.94
C ALA A 141 0.09 -12.99 -30.83
N PRO A 142 1.33 -13.23 -30.38
CA PRO A 142 1.78 -14.58 -30.08
C PRO A 142 0.84 -15.20 -29.03
N PRO A 143 0.51 -16.49 -29.13
CA PRO A 143 -0.37 -17.14 -28.18
C PRO A 143 0.26 -17.05 -26.78
N MET A 144 -0.51 -16.57 -25.81
CA MET A 144 -0.19 -16.68 -24.39
C MET A 144 0.15 -18.14 -24.09
N ASN A 145 1.22 -18.40 -23.32
CA ASN A 145 1.51 -19.76 -22.89
C ASN A 145 0.30 -20.30 -22.12
N THR A 146 -0.05 -21.56 -22.36
CA THR A 146 -1.24 -22.21 -21.78
C THR A 146 -1.28 -22.06 -20.26
N ASP A 147 -0.12 -22.16 -19.61
CA ASP A 147 0.06 -22.10 -18.16
C ASP A 147 -0.24 -20.70 -17.59
N GLU A 148 0.12 -19.63 -18.30
CA GLU A 148 -0.19 -18.25 -17.90
C GLU A 148 -1.69 -17.96 -18.06
N ALA A 149 -2.28 -18.40 -19.17
CA ALA A 149 -3.72 -18.25 -19.42
C ALA A 149 -4.57 -19.05 -18.41
N GLU A 150 -4.07 -20.21 -17.97
CA GLU A 150 -4.70 -21.03 -16.94
C GLU A 150 -4.61 -20.37 -15.56
N LEU A 151 -3.42 -19.95 -15.13
CA LEU A 151 -3.25 -19.23 -13.86
C LEU A 151 -4.09 -17.95 -13.79
N MET A 152 -4.15 -17.18 -14.88
CA MET A 152 -4.98 -15.97 -14.94
C MET A 152 -6.45 -16.31 -14.74
N ARG A 153 -6.96 -17.36 -15.40
CA ARG A 153 -8.35 -17.82 -15.25
C ARG A 153 -8.65 -18.33 -13.85
N VAL A 154 -7.69 -19.04 -13.24
CA VAL A 154 -7.78 -19.53 -11.86
C VAL A 154 -7.86 -18.35 -10.89
N MET A 155 -7.00 -17.35 -11.03
CA MET A 155 -7.03 -16.16 -10.18
C MET A 155 -8.36 -15.39 -10.30
N ASP A 156 -8.88 -15.22 -11.53
CA ASP A 156 -10.20 -14.61 -11.75
C ASP A 156 -11.32 -15.43 -11.10
N SER A 157 -11.26 -16.76 -11.21
CA SER A 157 -12.23 -17.67 -10.60
C SER A 157 -12.16 -17.62 -9.07
N ALA A 158 -10.95 -17.57 -8.50
CA ALA A 158 -10.75 -17.42 -7.06
C ALA A 158 -11.31 -16.09 -6.54
N CYS A 159 -11.14 -15.00 -7.29
CA CYS A 159 -11.77 -13.71 -6.96
C CYS A 159 -13.31 -13.82 -6.97
N GLY A 160 -13.88 -14.52 -7.95
CA GLY A 160 -15.32 -14.82 -7.99
C GLY A 160 -15.80 -15.61 -6.77
N LEU A 161 -15.08 -16.67 -6.41
CA LEU A 161 -15.38 -17.49 -5.23
C LEU A 161 -15.31 -16.68 -3.92
N ILE A 162 -14.34 -15.77 -3.78
CA ILE A 162 -14.27 -14.87 -2.61
C ILE A 162 -15.49 -13.93 -2.56
N ALA A 163 -15.90 -13.38 -3.71
CA ALA A 163 -17.10 -12.54 -3.80
C ALA A 163 -18.37 -13.30 -3.40
N ASP A 164 -18.43 -14.59 -3.73
CA ASP A 164 -19.51 -15.50 -3.33
C ASP A 164 -19.34 -16.06 -1.90
N SER A 165 -18.35 -15.56 -1.14
CA SER A 165 -17.98 -16.02 0.22
C SER A 165 -17.51 -17.47 0.31
N ASP A 166 -17.18 -18.11 -0.81
CA ASP A 166 -16.60 -19.44 -0.89
C ASP A 166 -15.06 -19.41 -0.85
N ILE A 167 -14.56 -18.92 0.28
CA ILE A 167 -13.13 -18.61 0.47
C ILE A 167 -12.27 -19.89 0.51
N THR A 168 -12.84 -21.01 0.97
CA THR A 168 -12.12 -22.28 1.07
C THR A 168 -11.87 -22.90 -0.31
N ASN A 169 -12.85 -22.82 -1.21
CA ASN A 169 -12.64 -23.31 -2.59
C ASN A 169 -11.71 -22.38 -3.37
N ALA A 170 -11.75 -21.07 -3.12
CA ALA A 170 -10.78 -20.12 -3.70
C ALA A 170 -9.33 -20.49 -3.34
N VAL A 171 -9.08 -20.79 -2.06
CA VAL A 171 -7.76 -21.25 -1.59
C VAL A 171 -7.36 -22.55 -2.28
N THR A 172 -8.22 -23.58 -2.24
CA THR A 172 -7.90 -24.89 -2.82
C THR A 172 -7.52 -24.78 -4.30
N LEU A 173 -8.29 -24.00 -5.05
CA LEU A 173 -8.07 -23.75 -6.47
C LEU A 173 -6.75 -23.03 -6.76
N LEU A 174 -6.38 -22.04 -5.93
CA LEU A 174 -5.10 -21.33 -6.05
C LEU A 174 -3.91 -22.23 -5.69
N GLU A 175 -4.03 -23.04 -4.64
CA GLU A 175 -2.97 -23.95 -4.21
C GLU A 175 -2.64 -25.00 -5.28
N GLU A 176 -3.67 -25.62 -5.85
CA GLU A 176 -3.52 -26.58 -6.93
C GLU A 176 -2.86 -25.96 -8.16
N ALA A 177 -3.27 -24.74 -8.54
CA ALA A 177 -2.72 -24.06 -9.71
C ALA A 177 -1.26 -23.60 -9.52
N VAL A 178 -0.91 -23.06 -8.35
CA VAL A 178 0.47 -22.68 -8.03
C VAL A 178 1.38 -23.90 -7.99
N ALA A 179 0.90 -25.03 -7.46
CA ALA A 179 1.64 -26.29 -7.43
C ALA A 179 1.82 -26.90 -8.84
N ALA A 180 0.83 -26.74 -9.72
CA ALA A 180 0.87 -27.23 -11.10
C ALA A 180 1.81 -26.40 -12.00
N HIS A 181 1.90 -25.08 -11.76
CA HIS A 181 2.65 -24.16 -12.62
C HIS A 181 3.67 -23.28 -11.86
N PRO A 182 4.59 -23.84 -11.06
CA PRO A 182 5.45 -23.08 -10.16
C PRO A 182 6.48 -22.19 -10.87
N SER A 183 6.80 -22.48 -12.14
CA SER A 183 7.75 -21.71 -12.95
C SER A 183 7.08 -20.62 -13.81
N SER A 184 5.75 -20.55 -13.79
CA SER A 184 5.03 -19.51 -14.53
C SER A 184 5.37 -18.12 -13.99
N PRO A 185 5.55 -17.10 -14.86
CA PRO A 185 5.72 -15.72 -14.42
C PRO A 185 4.57 -15.22 -13.53
N LEU A 186 3.36 -15.77 -13.68
CA LEU A 186 2.18 -15.42 -12.88
C LEU A 186 2.06 -16.20 -11.56
N ALA A 187 2.87 -17.23 -11.33
CA ALA A 187 2.81 -18.03 -10.10
C ALA A 187 3.04 -17.18 -8.85
N GLY A 188 3.90 -16.16 -8.93
CA GLY A 188 4.12 -15.22 -7.83
C GLY A 188 2.89 -14.38 -7.51
N GLU A 189 2.13 -13.93 -8.52
CA GLU A 189 0.90 -13.13 -8.30
C GLU A 189 -0.21 -14.00 -7.71
N ALA A 190 -0.35 -15.25 -8.17
CA ALA A 190 -1.28 -16.22 -7.60
C ALA A 190 -0.94 -16.58 -6.14
N LEU A 191 0.36 -16.74 -5.84
CA LEU A 191 0.86 -17.02 -4.50
C LEU A 191 0.67 -15.82 -3.55
N LEU A 192 0.82 -14.59 -4.05
CA LEU A 192 0.49 -13.38 -3.30
C LEU A 192 -1.01 -13.33 -2.95
N LEU A 193 -1.88 -13.59 -3.93
CA LEU A 193 -3.32 -13.64 -3.69
C LEU A 193 -3.68 -14.72 -2.65
N LEU A 194 -3.09 -15.90 -2.74
CA LEU A 194 -3.25 -16.97 -1.74
C LEU A 194 -2.84 -16.49 -0.33
N ALA A 195 -1.66 -15.86 -0.21
CA ALA A 195 -1.18 -15.34 1.08
C ALA A 195 -2.12 -14.28 1.67
N ASP A 196 -2.64 -13.37 0.84
CA ASP A 196 -3.57 -12.33 1.25
C ASP A 196 -4.92 -12.91 1.72
N ILE A 197 -5.39 -13.99 1.07
CA ILE A 197 -6.61 -14.70 1.47
C ILE A 197 -6.44 -15.37 2.83
N GLU A 198 -5.35 -16.13 2.99
CA GLU A 198 -5.05 -16.84 4.24
C GLU A 198 -4.88 -15.86 5.40
N TYR A 199 -4.27 -14.70 5.16
CA TYR A 199 -4.11 -13.65 6.17
C TYR A 199 -5.43 -12.96 6.51
N SER A 200 -6.12 -12.42 5.51
CA SER A 200 -7.16 -11.40 5.73
C SER A 200 -8.55 -11.99 5.96
N TYR A 201 -8.85 -13.11 5.31
CA TYR A 201 -10.19 -13.69 5.33
C TYR A 201 -10.29 -14.88 6.27
N LEU A 202 -9.23 -15.69 6.34
CA LEU A 202 -9.25 -16.94 7.08
C LEU A 202 -8.47 -16.87 8.38
N GLN A 203 -7.62 -15.85 8.57
CA GLN A 203 -6.77 -15.66 9.74
C GLN A 203 -5.93 -16.91 10.06
N ARG A 204 -5.55 -17.67 9.03
CA ARG A 204 -4.64 -18.82 9.13
C ARG A 204 -3.21 -18.31 8.93
N TYR A 205 -2.73 -17.60 9.95
CA TYR A 205 -1.48 -16.85 9.91
C TYR A 205 -0.24 -17.71 9.68
N ASP A 206 -0.27 -18.96 10.12
CA ASP A 206 0.75 -19.96 9.83
C ASP A 206 0.86 -20.21 8.31
N ARG A 207 -0.27 -20.48 7.66
CA ARG A 207 -0.33 -20.69 6.20
C ARG A 207 0.01 -19.42 5.43
N ALA A 208 -0.47 -18.27 5.87
CA ALA A 208 -0.11 -16.98 5.29
C ALA A 208 1.41 -16.74 5.36
N PHE A 209 2.04 -17.04 6.50
CA PHE A 209 3.49 -16.92 6.67
C PHE A 209 4.25 -17.83 5.70
N ASP A 210 3.81 -19.07 5.53
CA ASP A 210 4.44 -20.02 4.61
C ASP A 210 4.29 -19.54 3.15
N ALA A 211 3.11 -19.04 2.76
CA ALA A 211 2.87 -18.50 1.42
C ALA A 211 3.74 -17.25 1.14
N TYR A 212 3.80 -16.29 2.07
CA TYR A 212 4.70 -15.13 1.93
C TYR A 212 6.18 -15.53 1.94
N SER A 213 6.56 -16.55 2.72
CA SER A 213 7.94 -17.07 2.73
C SER A 213 8.33 -17.65 1.37
N GLN A 214 7.43 -18.44 0.76
CA GLN A 214 7.61 -18.97 -0.59
C GLN A 214 7.64 -17.84 -1.63
N LEU A 215 6.75 -16.85 -1.51
CA LEU A 215 6.71 -15.69 -2.40
C LEU A 215 8.03 -14.92 -2.37
N ARG A 216 8.57 -14.67 -1.16
CA ARG A 216 9.86 -13.99 -0.98
C ARG A 216 11.03 -14.79 -1.54
N ALA A 217 11.03 -16.12 -1.39
CA ALA A 217 12.11 -16.98 -1.84
C ALA A 217 12.11 -17.18 -3.36
N ASN A 218 10.95 -17.42 -3.95
CA ASN A 218 10.81 -17.87 -5.33
C ASN A 218 10.46 -16.72 -6.30
N HIS A 219 9.77 -15.69 -5.81
CA HIS A 219 9.31 -14.55 -6.61
C HIS A 219 9.61 -13.20 -5.92
N PRO A 220 10.89 -12.91 -5.60
CA PRO A 220 11.28 -11.73 -4.81
C PRO A 220 10.87 -10.40 -5.46
N GLY A 221 10.76 -10.35 -6.80
CA GLY A 221 10.28 -9.16 -7.51
C GLY A 221 8.81 -8.85 -7.25
N VAL A 222 7.96 -9.86 -7.12
CA VAL A 222 6.55 -9.70 -6.75
C VAL A 222 6.43 -9.32 -5.29
N PHE A 223 7.17 -10.00 -4.41
CA PHE A 223 7.20 -9.68 -2.97
C PHE A 223 7.59 -8.21 -2.71
N ALA A 224 8.69 -7.75 -3.30
CA ALA A 224 9.19 -6.38 -3.12
C ALA A 224 8.35 -5.31 -3.84
N SER A 225 7.36 -5.71 -4.64
CA SER A 225 6.45 -4.77 -5.31
C SER A 225 5.35 -4.23 -4.39
N SER A 226 5.13 -4.90 -3.24
CA SER A 226 4.07 -4.58 -2.28
C SER A 226 4.63 -4.33 -0.88
N VAL A 227 4.52 -3.09 -0.41
CA VAL A 227 4.87 -2.70 0.97
C VAL A 227 4.00 -3.47 1.98
N GLU A 228 2.76 -3.77 1.62
CA GLU A 228 1.83 -4.52 2.46
C GLU A 228 2.29 -5.96 2.65
N SER A 229 2.85 -6.60 1.62
CA SER A 229 3.44 -7.94 1.72
C SER A 229 4.67 -7.95 2.64
N GLU A 230 5.53 -6.94 2.54
CA GLU A 230 6.69 -6.80 3.44
C GLU A 230 6.24 -6.60 4.90
N MET A 231 5.27 -5.72 5.13
CA MET A 231 4.72 -5.44 6.46
C MET A 231 4.06 -6.67 7.07
N ARG A 232 3.16 -7.34 6.34
CA ARG A 232 2.46 -8.54 6.81
C ARG A 232 3.42 -9.68 7.09
N TYR A 233 4.39 -9.91 6.19
CA TYR A 233 5.43 -10.90 6.44
C TYR A 233 6.24 -10.59 7.70
N GLY A 234 6.64 -9.32 7.89
CA GLY A 234 7.37 -8.88 9.08
C GLY A 234 6.56 -9.13 10.37
N LEU A 235 5.29 -8.75 10.37
CA LEU A 235 4.37 -8.96 11.49
C LEU A 235 4.17 -10.45 11.82
N LEU A 236 3.96 -11.28 10.80
CA LEU A 236 3.84 -12.73 10.94
C LEU A 236 5.14 -13.35 11.47
N ALA A 237 6.30 -12.93 10.96
CA ALA A 237 7.60 -13.40 11.40
C ALA A 237 7.85 -13.06 12.88
N GLU A 238 7.47 -11.85 13.28
CA GLU A 238 7.58 -11.36 14.66
C GLU A 238 6.71 -12.18 15.62
N MET A 239 5.45 -12.45 15.24
CA MET A 239 4.45 -13.10 16.10
C MET A 239 4.48 -14.62 16.08
N ARG A 240 5.26 -15.25 15.18
CA ARG A 240 5.35 -16.70 15.04
C ARG A 240 5.74 -17.41 16.35
N ARG A 241 6.63 -16.81 17.14
CA ARG A 241 7.09 -17.40 18.42
C ARG A 241 5.98 -17.51 19.47
N GLU A 242 4.97 -16.66 19.36
CA GLU A 242 3.79 -16.60 20.23
C GLU A 242 2.58 -17.34 19.61
N ASN A 243 2.83 -18.18 18.59
CA ASN A 243 1.79 -18.89 17.83
C ASN A 243 0.69 -17.95 17.30
N TYR A 244 1.07 -16.72 16.94
CA TYR A 244 0.17 -15.70 16.41
C TYR A 244 -0.97 -15.27 17.36
N ALA A 245 -0.94 -15.66 18.64
CA ALA A 245 -1.94 -15.25 19.63
C ALA A 245 -2.14 -13.72 19.72
N PRO A 246 -1.09 -12.88 19.60
CA PRO A 246 -1.26 -11.43 19.61
C PRO A 246 -2.00 -10.88 18.37
N LEU A 247 -1.91 -11.55 17.21
CA LEU A 247 -2.64 -11.16 16.00
C LEU A 247 -4.14 -11.48 16.13
N TYR A 248 -4.48 -12.63 16.70
CA TYR A 248 -5.89 -12.91 17.03
C TYR A 248 -6.45 -11.91 18.05
N ALA A 249 -5.64 -11.45 19.01
CA ALA A 249 -6.05 -10.41 19.94
C ALA A 249 -6.25 -9.05 19.25
N LEU A 250 -5.38 -8.69 18.30
CA LEU A 250 -5.51 -7.50 17.46
C LEU A 250 -6.82 -7.55 16.67
N ASP A 251 -7.07 -8.62 15.94
CA ASP A 251 -8.27 -8.76 15.09
C ASP A 251 -9.56 -8.75 15.91
N ASN A 252 -9.56 -9.40 17.08
CA ASN A 252 -10.66 -9.32 18.03
C ASN A 252 -10.89 -7.89 18.56
N ALA A 253 -9.81 -7.12 18.79
CA ALA A 253 -9.93 -5.73 19.19
C ALA A 253 -10.55 -4.87 18.08
N CYS A 254 -10.11 -5.05 16.82
CA CYS A 254 -10.66 -4.36 15.66
C CYS A 254 -12.16 -4.66 15.48
N ALA A 255 -12.57 -5.92 15.62
CA ALA A 255 -13.97 -6.33 15.50
C ALA A 255 -14.89 -5.71 16.58
N ARG A 256 -14.34 -5.34 17.76
CA ARG A 256 -15.10 -4.73 18.86
C ARG A 256 -15.30 -3.21 18.73
N GLY A 257 -14.65 -2.56 17.76
CA GLY A 257 -14.69 -1.11 17.63
C GLY A 257 -14.23 -0.41 18.91
N ALA A 258 -15.03 0.54 19.43
CA ALA A 258 -14.67 1.33 20.61
C ALA A 258 -14.32 0.49 21.86
N GLY A 259 -14.89 -0.72 22.00
CA GLY A 259 -14.59 -1.65 23.08
C GLY A 259 -13.21 -2.33 22.97
N GLY A 260 -12.51 -2.17 21.84
CA GLY A 260 -11.20 -2.75 21.58
C GLY A 260 -10.02 -1.94 22.10
N PHE A 261 -10.21 -0.67 22.47
CA PHE A 261 -9.09 0.24 22.79
C PHE A 261 -8.16 -0.28 23.89
N ALA A 262 -8.73 -0.82 24.99
CA ALA A 262 -7.93 -1.37 26.08
C ALA A 262 -7.14 -2.62 25.68
N ILE A 263 -7.64 -3.41 24.72
CA ILE A 263 -6.91 -4.57 24.18
C ILE A 263 -5.73 -4.08 23.35
N LEU A 264 -5.96 -3.11 22.46
CA LEU A 264 -4.90 -2.50 21.66
C LEU A 264 -3.82 -1.86 22.53
N GLU A 265 -4.23 -1.12 23.56
CA GLU A 265 -3.30 -0.54 24.55
C GLU A 265 -2.43 -1.61 25.22
N ASN A 266 -3.02 -2.73 25.63
CA ASN A 266 -2.28 -3.84 26.22
C ASN A 266 -1.32 -4.49 25.22
N LEU A 267 -1.68 -4.57 23.93
CA LEU A 267 -0.78 -5.06 22.88
C LEU A 267 0.43 -4.13 22.72
N VAL A 268 0.22 -2.81 22.67
CA VAL A 268 1.31 -1.82 22.60
C VAL A 268 2.24 -1.94 23.80
N ALA A 269 1.68 -2.11 25.00
CA ALA A 269 2.46 -2.26 26.23
C ALA A 269 3.21 -3.59 26.35
N SER A 270 2.66 -4.67 25.81
CA SER A 270 3.25 -6.02 25.89
C SER A 270 4.33 -6.24 24.83
N TYR A 271 4.21 -5.55 23.69
CA TYR A 271 5.12 -5.65 22.56
C TYR A 271 5.66 -4.28 22.13
N PRO A 272 6.27 -3.47 23.02
CA PRO A 272 6.75 -2.14 22.66
C PRO A 272 7.88 -2.21 21.64
N ASN A 273 7.99 -1.19 20.79
CA ASN A 273 8.99 -1.07 19.73
C ASN A 273 8.98 -2.25 18.73
N THR A 274 7.79 -2.75 18.40
CA THR A 274 7.56 -3.82 17.43
C THR A 274 6.62 -3.38 16.31
N VAL A 275 6.54 -4.15 15.22
CA VAL A 275 5.59 -3.89 14.14
C VAL A 275 4.15 -4.04 14.65
N LEU A 276 3.89 -5.01 15.52
CA LEU A 276 2.57 -5.17 16.15
C LEU A 276 2.13 -3.92 16.91
N ALA A 277 3.02 -3.31 17.70
CA ALA A 277 2.69 -2.08 18.43
C ALA A 277 2.37 -0.93 17.48
N SER A 278 3.08 -0.79 16.35
CA SER A 278 2.75 0.23 15.34
C SER A 278 1.36 0.02 14.76
N VAL A 279 1.02 -1.22 14.36
CA VAL A 279 -0.31 -1.55 13.83
C VAL A 279 -1.40 -1.32 14.89
N ALA A 280 -1.18 -1.73 16.14
CA ALA A 280 -2.13 -1.49 17.22
C ALA A 280 -2.36 0.00 17.48
N VAL A 281 -1.32 0.84 17.41
CA VAL A 281 -1.43 2.30 17.52
C VAL A 281 -2.24 2.90 16.37
N ASP A 282 -2.03 2.44 15.14
CA ASP A 282 -2.80 2.89 13.98
C ASP A 282 -4.29 2.57 14.13
N GLU A 283 -4.62 1.38 14.65
CA GLU A 283 -5.99 0.99 14.98
C GLU A 283 -6.56 1.82 16.13
N MET A 284 -5.78 2.13 17.16
CA MET A 284 -6.22 3.06 18.23
C MET A 284 -6.54 4.45 17.66
N CYS A 285 -5.75 4.95 16.72
CA CYS A 285 -6.02 6.19 16.00
C CYS A 285 -7.32 6.10 15.17
N ALA A 286 -7.55 4.97 14.50
CA ALA A 286 -8.79 4.73 13.76
C ALA A 286 -10.03 4.73 14.68
N LEU A 287 -9.94 4.11 15.85
CA LEU A 287 -11.01 4.10 16.86
C LEU A 287 -11.31 5.49 17.42
N VAL A 288 -10.28 6.29 17.71
CA VAL A 288 -10.45 7.67 18.17
C VAL A 288 -11.15 8.51 17.10
N ASN A 289 -10.79 8.35 15.83
CA ASN A 289 -11.46 9.02 14.72
C ASN A 289 -12.92 8.61 14.57
N ALA A 290 -13.21 7.31 14.63
CA ALA A 290 -14.58 6.81 14.48
C ALA A 290 -15.52 7.35 15.58
N ALA A 291 -14.99 7.61 16.78
CA ALA A 291 -15.75 8.19 17.89
C ALA A 291 -16.05 9.70 17.71
N GLN A 292 -15.42 10.39 16.77
CA GLN A 292 -15.50 11.87 16.62
C GLN A 292 -16.54 12.36 15.59
N ARG A 293 -17.57 11.58 15.25
CA ARG A 293 -18.50 11.93 14.14
C ARG A 293 -19.14 13.33 14.21
N GLU A 294 -19.17 13.96 13.02
CA GLU A 294 -20.10 14.95 12.45
C GLU A 294 -19.83 16.48 12.45
N ALA A 295 -18.82 17.05 13.11
CA ALA A 295 -18.58 18.51 12.95
C ALA A 295 -17.13 18.99 13.12
N ALA A 296 -16.18 18.11 13.43
CA ALA A 296 -14.81 18.51 13.67
C ALA A 296 -13.98 18.53 12.36
N PRO A 297 -13.12 19.54 12.14
CA PRO A 297 -12.21 19.55 11.01
C PRO A 297 -11.29 18.32 11.05
N PRO A 298 -10.80 17.85 9.88
CA PRO A 298 -9.93 16.68 9.82
C PRO A 298 -8.70 16.87 10.70
N VAL A 299 -8.61 16.09 11.77
CA VAL A 299 -7.49 16.12 12.71
C VAL A 299 -6.29 15.44 12.06
N ASN A 300 -5.16 16.15 12.01
CA ASN A 300 -3.91 15.59 11.47
C ASN A 300 -3.45 14.38 12.32
N MET A 301 -2.67 13.47 11.74
CA MET A 301 -2.27 12.22 12.40
C MET A 301 -1.59 12.46 13.76
N THR A 302 -0.79 13.52 13.88
CA THR A 302 -0.12 13.88 15.14
C THR A 302 -1.11 14.20 16.25
N ALA A 303 -2.14 15.01 15.98
CA ALA A 303 -3.15 15.34 16.97
C ALA A 303 -4.03 14.13 17.35
N ARG A 304 -4.23 13.17 16.43
CA ARG A 304 -4.87 11.88 16.81
C ARG A 304 -3.98 11.07 17.74
N LEU A 305 -2.68 10.99 17.46
CA LEU A 305 -1.73 10.30 18.32
C LEU A 305 -1.68 10.93 19.71
N GLU A 306 -1.73 12.27 19.82
CA GLU A 306 -1.84 12.97 21.09
C GLU A 306 -3.13 12.60 21.84
N GLN A 307 -4.25 12.43 21.13
CA GLN A 307 -5.52 11.98 21.72
C GLN A 307 -5.48 10.50 22.14
N VAL A 308 -4.89 9.63 21.33
CA VAL A 308 -4.65 8.23 21.71
C VAL A 308 -3.83 8.19 22.99
N ARG A 309 -2.73 8.95 23.03
CA ARG A 309 -1.88 9.09 24.22
C ARG A 309 -2.69 9.55 25.42
N SER A 310 -3.51 10.59 25.31
CA SER A 310 -4.28 11.10 26.46
C SER A 310 -5.34 10.13 26.99
N ARG A 311 -5.77 9.15 26.18
CA ARG A 311 -6.68 8.07 26.58
C ARG A 311 -5.98 6.85 27.16
N CYS A 312 -4.68 6.70 26.96
CA CYS A 312 -3.91 5.60 27.51
C CYS A 312 -3.76 5.75 29.04
N SER A 313 -3.81 4.61 29.72
CA SER A 313 -3.59 4.43 31.15
C SER A 313 -2.35 3.60 31.47
N ASN A 314 -1.88 2.78 30.53
CA ASN A 314 -0.71 1.93 30.68
C ASN A 314 0.58 2.75 30.46
N PRO A 315 1.49 2.80 31.44
CA PRO A 315 2.69 3.63 31.37
C PRO A 315 3.65 3.23 30.24
N VAL A 316 3.70 1.95 29.86
CA VAL A 316 4.55 1.47 28.75
C VAL A 316 3.97 1.90 27.41
N ALA A 317 2.65 1.78 27.23
CA ALA A 317 1.98 2.25 26.02
C ALA A 317 2.09 3.78 25.86
N MET A 318 1.93 4.53 26.98
CA MET A 318 2.16 5.97 26.99
C MET A 318 3.60 6.32 26.60
N ALA A 319 4.60 5.61 27.12
CA ALA A 319 6.00 5.83 26.77
C ALA A 319 6.30 5.53 25.30
N GLN A 320 5.71 4.45 24.74
CA GLN A 320 5.82 4.13 23.32
C GLN A 320 5.21 5.24 22.45
N LEU A 321 4.03 5.74 22.80
CA LEU A 321 3.38 6.84 22.09
C LEU A 321 4.14 8.15 22.22
N ASP A 322 4.69 8.46 23.40
CA ASP A 322 5.55 9.61 23.63
C ASP A 322 6.82 9.50 22.76
N LEU A 323 7.46 8.33 22.66
CA LEU A 323 8.60 8.11 21.76
C LEU A 323 8.22 8.35 20.28
N THR A 324 7.10 7.80 19.83
CA THR A 324 6.59 7.98 18.46
C THR A 324 6.28 9.44 18.14
N LEU A 325 5.59 10.14 19.05
CA LEU A 325 5.29 11.57 18.92
C LEU A 325 6.58 12.40 18.88
N GLY A 326 7.58 12.06 19.70
CA GLY A 326 8.90 12.68 19.67
C GLY A 326 9.56 12.58 18.29
N HIS A 327 9.56 11.38 17.68
CA HIS A 327 10.09 11.18 16.33
C HIS A 327 9.35 12.00 15.28
N ILE A 328 8.02 12.05 15.34
CA ILE A 328 7.22 12.83 14.38
C ILE A 328 7.50 14.33 14.53
N TYR A 329 7.52 14.85 15.76
CA TYR A 329 7.81 16.27 15.99
C TYR A 329 9.22 16.65 15.54
N CYS A 330 10.20 15.78 15.79
CA CYS A 330 11.59 16.02 15.41
C CYS A 330 11.80 15.93 13.89
N ASN A 331 11.40 14.81 13.28
CA ASN A 331 11.82 14.46 11.92
C ASN A 331 10.86 14.99 10.84
N THR A 332 9.58 15.16 11.19
CA THR A 332 8.54 15.54 10.21
C THR A 332 8.11 16.99 10.38
N LEU A 333 7.95 17.45 11.63
CA LEU A 333 7.40 18.79 11.91
C LEU A 333 8.48 19.83 12.26
N ASN A 334 9.73 19.42 12.45
CA ASN A 334 10.85 20.27 12.89
C ASN A 334 10.55 21.06 14.18
N ASP A 335 9.68 20.55 15.05
CA ASP A 335 9.35 21.15 16.35
C ASP A 335 10.20 20.50 17.43
N ARG A 336 11.44 21.00 17.58
CA ARG A 336 12.43 20.49 18.53
C ARG A 336 11.92 20.55 19.98
N ALA A 337 11.20 21.61 20.34
CA ALA A 337 10.72 21.82 21.70
C ALA A 337 9.69 20.76 22.10
N ARG A 338 8.68 20.50 21.25
CA ARG A 338 7.71 19.42 21.51
C ARG A 338 8.36 18.05 21.46
N ALA A 339 9.28 17.82 20.52
CA ALA A 339 10.02 16.57 20.44
C ALA A 339 10.78 16.28 21.75
N MET A 340 11.54 17.25 22.29
CA MET A 340 12.22 17.11 23.57
C MET A 340 11.25 16.84 24.72
N ALA A 341 10.09 17.50 24.76
CA ALA A 341 9.09 17.25 25.80
C ALA A 341 8.58 15.80 25.77
N HIS A 342 8.32 15.27 24.58
CA HIS A 342 7.89 13.88 24.39
C HIS A 342 9.00 12.88 24.74
N TYR A 343 10.24 13.09 24.28
CA TYR A 343 11.35 12.21 24.62
C TYR A 343 11.66 12.22 26.12
N ASN A 344 11.62 13.37 26.80
CA ASN A 344 11.81 13.42 28.25
C ASN A 344 10.75 12.60 29.01
N ARG A 345 9.49 12.59 28.53
CA ARG A 345 8.44 11.73 29.12
C ARG A 345 8.71 10.25 28.87
N ALA A 346 9.11 9.87 27.65
CA ALA A 346 9.46 8.49 27.34
C ALA A 346 10.72 8.02 28.10
N ALA A 347 11.70 8.90 28.31
CA ALA A 347 12.92 8.65 29.08
C ALA A 347 12.66 8.40 30.56
N ALA A 348 11.60 8.99 31.11
CA ALA A 348 11.16 8.76 32.49
C ALA A 348 10.38 7.45 32.70
N SER A 349 10.21 6.63 31.64
CA SER A 349 9.54 5.33 31.74
C SER A 349 10.40 4.30 32.47
N ASP A 350 9.76 3.44 33.26
CA ASP A 350 10.42 2.26 33.85
C ASP A 350 10.79 1.19 32.79
N HIS A 351 10.28 1.32 31.55
CA HIS A 351 10.62 0.41 30.47
C HIS A 351 12.00 0.72 29.88
N VAL A 352 13.02 0.00 30.36
CA VAL A 352 14.45 0.21 30.07
C VAL A 352 14.75 0.43 28.57
N ALA A 353 14.18 -0.36 27.68
CA ALA A 353 14.48 -0.25 26.25
C ALA A 353 13.92 1.05 25.63
N LEU A 354 12.73 1.49 26.06
CA LEU A 354 12.10 2.71 25.54
C LEU A 354 12.79 3.93 26.14
N ALA A 355 13.09 3.90 27.44
CA ALA A 355 13.82 4.96 28.11
C ALA A 355 15.20 5.18 27.47
N ARG A 356 15.93 4.08 27.17
CA ARG A 356 17.22 4.15 26.48
C ARG A 356 17.09 4.78 25.09
N GLN A 357 16.11 4.37 24.28
CA GLN A 357 15.89 4.97 22.96
C GLN A 357 15.58 6.46 23.04
N ALA A 358 14.77 6.86 24.02
CA ALA A 358 14.44 8.27 24.25
C ALA A 358 15.68 9.08 24.66
N HIS A 359 16.53 8.55 25.54
CA HIS A 359 17.81 9.17 25.90
C HIS A 359 18.74 9.30 24.69
N GLU A 360 18.86 8.26 23.87
CA GLU A 360 19.66 8.32 22.63
C GLU A 360 19.13 9.38 21.65
N ALA A 361 17.81 9.54 21.55
CA ALA A 361 17.20 10.59 20.72
C ALA A 361 17.50 11.98 21.28
N LEU A 362 17.39 12.18 22.60
CA LEU A 362 17.72 13.44 23.27
C LEU A 362 19.19 13.85 23.02
N LEU A 363 20.13 12.92 23.15
CA LEU A 363 21.56 13.18 22.91
C LEU A 363 21.86 13.61 21.47
N ARG A 364 21.10 13.15 20.48
CA ARG A 364 21.24 13.61 19.08
C ARG A 364 20.65 15.00 18.84
N MET A 365 19.87 15.50 19.79
CA MET A 365 19.24 16.81 19.78
C MET A 365 19.92 17.78 20.75
N GLU A 366 21.11 17.48 21.22
CA GLU A 366 22.05 18.45 21.80
C GLU A 366 23.05 18.84 20.72
#